data_AF-A0A7S0WTH1-F1
#
_entry.id   AF-A0A7S0WTH1-F1
#
_cell.length_a   1.000
_cell.length_b   1.000
_cell.length_c   1.000
_cell.angle_alpha   90.00
_cell.angle_beta   90.00
_cell.angle_gamma   90.00
#
_symmetry.space_group_name_H-M   'P 1'
#
loop_
_entity.id
_entity.type
_entity.pdbx_description
1 polymer ?
#
loop_
_entity_poly.entity_id
_entity_poly.type
_entity_poly.pdbx_seq_one_letter_code
_entity_poly.pdbx_strand_id
1 'polypeptide(L)'
;AALEKDHPVWIKDGQLYTVYYDSETGAPKVRKKGTRRHPNGFWNDPKNVEAELREWIAANGADPARMPTGAELRRAKAFTLYNNINRHGGMLAMARRMNLCTKYQRKRPDYYWHEPGVLEAELQPFVEAAGGARLPRVAELRKAQRADLLGAVQQAGGFEQVARRMGLPPPSRGPARERYPLDHYKRDLYALCQISPSGRRIMPTKKRLLQEGRTDLVAAVSRFGGFRKVAAQLDVNYEVQKRGNRQHTHL
;
A
#
# COMPACT_ATOMS: atom_id res chain seq x y z
N ALA A 1 -30.55 8.80 56.39
CA ALA A 1 -29.31 9.54 56.10
C ALA A 1 -28.33 8.59 55.43
N ALA A 2 -28.30 8.55 54.10
CA ALA A 2 -27.33 7.76 53.35
C ALA A 2 -26.27 8.73 52.81
N LEU A 3 -25.10 8.71 53.46
CA LEU A 3 -23.93 9.51 53.10
C LEU A 3 -23.58 9.30 51.62
N GLU A 4 -23.62 10.39 50.83
CA GLU A 4 -22.86 10.55 49.60
C GLU A 4 -21.39 10.26 49.93
N LYS A 5 -20.95 9.02 49.65
CA LYS A 5 -19.54 8.67 49.69
C LYS A 5 -18.90 9.21 48.41
N ASP A 6 -18.55 10.49 48.45
CA ASP A 6 -17.70 11.12 47.45
C ASP A 6 -16.37 10.37 47.41
N HIS A 7 -16.20 9.49 46.42
CA HIS A 7 -14.97 8.74 46.24
C HIS A 7 -13.91 9.67 45.66
N PRO A 8 -12.75 9.84 46.32
CA PRO A 8 -11.72 10.76 45.86
C PRO A 8 -11.24 10.37 44.46
N VAL A 9 -11.21 11.36 43.58
CA VAL A 9 -10.83 11.22 42.17
C VAL A 9 -9.35 11.58 42.02
N TRP A 10 -8.56 10.64 41.51
CA TRP A 10 -7.13 10.86 41.23
C TRP A 10 -6.89 10.99 39.73
N ILE A 11 -6.03 11.93 39.35
CA ILE A 11 -5.55 12.08 37.97
C ILE A 11 -4.10 11.63 37.91
N LYS A 12 -3.82 10.63 37.06
CA LYS A 12 -2.46 10.18 36.75
C LYS A 12 -2.31 10.05 35.24
N ASP A 13 -1.25 10.63 34.68
CA ASP A 13 -0.96 10.61 33.23
C ASP A 13 -2.15 11.10 32.36
N GLY A 14 -2.87 12.12 32.83
CA GLY A 14 -4.06 12.66 32.17
C GLY A 14 -5.29 11.74 32.20
N GLN A 15 -5.28 10.67 33.00
CA GLN A 15 -6.38 9.72 33.13
C GLN A 15 -7.02 9.77 34.52
N LEU A 16 -8.36 9.74 34.55
CA LEU A 16 -9.18 9.79 35.77
C LEU A 16 -9.38 8.39 36.36
N TYR A 17 -9.10 8.27 37.65
CA TYR A 17 -9.27 7.05 38.44
C TYR A 17 -10.23 7.30 39.61
N THR A 18 -11.04 6.30 39.93
CA THR A 18 -11.84 6.28 41.14
C THR A 18 -11.23 5.28 42.11
N VAL A 19 -10.92 5.76 43.32
CA VAL A 19 -10.38 4.94 44.41
C VAL A 19 -11.52 4.50 45.32
N TYR A 20 -11.61 3.21 45.58
CA TYR A 20 -12.48 2.64 46.59
C TYR A 20 -11.66 1.76 47.53
N TYR A 21 -12.14 1.58 48.75
CA TYR A 21 -11.47 0.75 49.76
C TYR A 21 -12.18 -0.58 49.86
N ASP A 22 -11.41 -1.65 49.86
CA ASP A 22 -11.91 -2.99 50.13
C ASP A 22 -12.48 -3.05 51.57
N SER A 23 -13.70 -3.54 51.73
CA SER A 23 -14.41 -3.54 53.01
C SER A 23 -13.87 -4.57 54.01
N GLU A 24 -13.09 -5.55 53.56
CA GLU A 24 -12.51 -6.60 54.41
C GLU A 24 -11.06 -6.31 54.77
N THR A 25 -10.30 -5.74 53.84
CA THR A 25 -8.85 -5.53 53.99
C THR A 25 -8.44 -4.06 54.13
N GLY A 26 -9.34 -3.11 53.90
CA GLY A 26 -9.05 -1.67 53.92
C GLY A 26 -8.09 -1.22 52.81
N ALA A 27 -7.70 -2.11 51.89
CA ALA A 27 -6.73 -1.80 50.85
C ALA A 27 -7.36 -0.92 49.75
N PRO A 28 -6.66 0.13 49.26
CA PRO A 28 -7.14 0.94 48.16
C PRO A 28 -7.14 0.15 46.86
N LYS A 29 -8.31 0.00 46.25
CA LYS A 29 -8.51 -0.55 44.91
C LYS A 29 -8.83 0.59 43.96
N VAL A 30 -8.13 0.61 42.84
CA VAL A 30 -8.27 1.65 41.83
C VAL A 30 -8.93 1.05 40.59
N ARG A 31 -10.03 1.64 40.13
CA ARG A 31 -10.65 1.26 38.85
C ARG A 31 -10.49 2.40 37.85
N LYS A 32 -9.98 2.05 36.68
CA LYS A 32 -9.92 2.97 35.53
C LYS A 32 -11.35 3.38 35.19
N LYS A 33 -11.64 4.69 35.18
CA LYS A 33 -12.96 5.19 34.80
C LYS A 33 -13.18 4.82 33.32
N GLY A 34 -14.01 3.82 33.07
CA GLY A 34 -14.40 3.42 31.73
C GLY A 34 -15.05 4.60 31.01
N THR A 35 -14.92 4.62 29.68
CA THR A 35 -15.50 5.57 28.73
C THR A 35 -16.86 6.10 29.18
N ARG A 36 -17.08 7.42 29.01
CA ARG A 36 -18.31 8.17 29.36
C ARG A 36 -19.54 7.26 29.31
N ARG A 37 -20.14 6.98 30.48
CA ARG A 37 -21.39 6.22 30.55
C ARG A 37 -22.51 7.17 30.15
N HIS A 38 -23.09 6.96 28.99
CA HIS A 38 -24.29 7.67 28.59
C HIS A 38 -25.52 7.12 29.32
N PRO A 39 -26.55 7.94 29.55
CA PRO A 39 -27.83 7.48 30.10
C PRO A 39 -28.43 6.33 29.28
N ASN A 40 -29.24 5.49 29.93
CA ASN A 40 -29.96 4.42 29.25
C ASN A 40 -30.82 5.01 28.12
N GLY A 41 -30.73 4.40 26.92
CA GLY A 41 -31.45 4.86 25.74
C GLY A 41 -30.73 5.91 24.89
N PHE A 42 -29.60 6.47 25.34
CA PHE A 42 -28.82 7.47 24.58
C PHE A 42 -28.49 6.98 23.16
N TRP A 43 -28.03 5.74 23.04
CA TRP A 43 -27.64 5.13 21.76
C TRP A 43 -28.83 4.71 20.87
N ASN A 44 -30.07 4.76 21.38
CA ASN A 44 -31.26 4.46 20.58
C ASN A 44 -31.63 5.65 19.68
N ASP A 45 -31.22 6.87 20.01
CA ASP A 45 -31.40 8.03 19.13
C ASP A 45 -30.24 8.10 18.13
N PRO A 46 -30.51 8.02 16.81
CA PRO A 46 -29.47 8.17 15.79
C PRO A 46 -28.75 9.52 15.86
N LYS A 47 -29.38 10.61 16.32
CA LYS A 47 -28.73 11.94 16.44
C LYS A 47 -27.58 11.94 17.44
N ASN A 48 -27.71 11.17 18.52
CA ASN A 48 -26.66 11.01 19.53
C ASN A 48 -25.47 10.23 18.96
N VAL A 49 -25.73 9.23 18.13
CA VAL A 49 -24.69 8.47 17.43
C VAL A 49 -23.96 9.35 16.43
N GLU A 50 -24.67 10.22 15.70
CA GLU A 50 -24.07 11.19 14.78
C GLU A 50 -23.17 12.21 15.50
N ALA A 51 -23.60 12.73 16.65
CA ALA A 51 -22.82 13.68 17.45
C ALA A 51 -21.51 13.05 17.94
N GLU A 52 -21.59 11.85 18.54
CA GLU A 52 -20.41 11.09 18.98
C GLU A 52 -19.49 10.74 17.80
N LEU A 53 -20.05 10.44 16.63
CA LEU A 53 -19.26 10.19 15.43
C LEU A 53 -18.56 11.45 14.91
N ARG A 54 -19.19 12.63 14.94
CA ARG A 54 -18.53 13.91 14.59
C ARG A 54 -17.40 14.23 15.57
N GLU A 55 -17.65 14.10 16.87
CA GLU A 55 -16.62 14.31 17.90
C GLU A 55 -15.46 13.34 17.71
N TRP A 56 -15.75 12.07 17.42
CA TRP A 56 -14.72 11.09 17.15
C TRP A 56 -13.89 11.44 15.90
N ILE A 57 -14.53 11.89 14.81
CA ILE A 57 -13.84 12.33 13.58
C ILE A 57 -12.90 13.51 13.89
N ALA A 58 -13.39 14.52 14.63
CA ALA A 58 -12.61 15.69 15.04
C ALA A 58 -11.42 15.30 15.95
N ALA A 59 -11.62 14.39 16.89
CA ALA A 59 -10.58 13.98 17.84
C ALA A 59 -9.50 13.07 17.24
N ASN A 60 -9.84 12.27 16.23
CA ASN A 60 -8.91 11.30 15.62
C ASN A 60 -8.20 11.84 14.37
N GLY A 61 -8.33 13.14 14.07
CA GLY A 61 -7.69 13.78 12.92
C GLY A 61 -8.14 13.20 11.58
N ALA A 62 -9.34 12.62 11.53
CA ALA A 62 -9.94 12.18 10.28
C ALA A 62 -10.54 13.42 9.57
N ASP A 63 -10.43 13.45 8.25
CA ASP A 63 -11.10 14.45 7.41
C ASP A 63 -12.59 14.59 7.83
N PRO A 64 -13.06 15.81 8.20
CA PRO A 64 -14.43 16.07 8.65
C PRO A 64 -15.50 15.60 7.67
N ALA A 65 -15.17 15.52 6.39
CA ALA A 65 -16.07 15.07 5.33
C ALA A 65 -15.99 13.55 5.08
N ARG A 66 -15.14 12.81 5.80
CA ARG A 66 -14.87 11.39 5.53
C ARG A 66 -15.45 10.49 6.61
N MET A 67 -16.21 9.49 6.17
CA MET A 67 -16.68 8.43 7.05
C MET A 67 -15.51 7.56 7.51
N PRO A 68 -15.31 7.36 8.82
CA PRO A 68 -14.34 6.40 9.34
C PRO A 68 -14.62 4.99 8.85
N THR A 69 -13.59 4.17 8.72
CA THR A 69 -13.75 2.74 8.43
C THR A 69 -13.96 1.95 9.72
N GLY A 70 -14.67 0.82 9.65
CA GLY A 70 -14.82 -0.06 10.81
C GLY A 70 -13.48 -0.54 11.38
N ALA A 71 -12.44 -0.65 10.55
CA ALA A 71 -11.09 -0.98 11.00
C ALA A 71 -10.43 0.15 11.81
N GLU A 72 -10.67 1.42 11.46
CA GLU A 72 -10.19 2.58 12.21
C GLU A 72 -10.89 2.68 13.58
N LEU A 73 -12.21 2.50 13.62
CA LEU A 73 -12.96 2.47 14.89
C LEU A 73 -12.51 1.34 15.82
N ARG A 74 -12.27 0.13 15.29
CA ARG A 74 -11.77 -1.00 16.08
C ARG A 74 -10.35 -0.76 16.59
N ARG A 75 -9.46 -0.18 15.77
CA ARG A 75 -8.09 0.17 16.17
C ARG A 75 -8.08 1.22 17.29
N ALA A 76 -8.99 2.19 17.23
CA ALA A 76 -9.19 3.18 18.28
C ALA A 76 -9.96 2.65 19.51
N LYS A 77 -10.26 1.34 19.57
CA LYS A 77 -11.07 0.69 20.61
C LYS A 77 -12.46 1.31 20.79
N ALA A 78 -12.98 1.99 19.77
CA ALA A 78 -14.30 2.62 19.76
C ALA A 78 -15.41 1.60 19.38
N PHE A 79 -15.45 0.48 20.10
CA PHE A 79 -16.36 -0.63 19.80
C PHE A 79 -17.83 -0.28 20.03
N THR A 80 -18.13 0.50 21.06
CA THR A 80 -19.50 0.96 21.36
C THR A 80 -20.05 1.81 20.22
N LEU A 81 -19.28 2.78 19.73
CA LEU A 81 -19.66 3.62 18.60
C LEU A 81 -19.85 2.77 17.33
N TYR A 82 -18.92 1.86 17.04
CA TYR A 82 -19.03 0.94 15.91
C TYR A 82 -20.30 0.06 15.94
N ASN A 83 -20.61 -0.53 17.10
CA ASN A 83 -21.78 -1.40 17.25
C ASN A 83 -23.09 -0.61 17.12
N ASN A 84 -23.16 0.60 17.67
CA ASN A 84 -24.35 1.43 17.56
C ASN A 84 -24.55 1.95 16.13
N ILE A 85 -23.48 2.30 15.41
CA ILE A 85 -23.58 2.62 13.97
C ILE A 85 -24.16 1.43 13.19
N ASN A 86 -23.75 0.20 13.49
CA ASN A 86 -24.32 -1.00 12.86
C ASN A 86 -25.78 -1.24 13.20
N ARG A 87 -26.19 -0.95 14.44
CA ARG A 87 -27.59 -1.04 14.87
C ARG A 87 -28.49 -0.07 14.11
N HIS A 88 -27.95 1.09 13.69
CA HIS A 88 -28.66 2.11 12.90
C HIS A 88 -28.50 1.96 11.38
N GLY A 89 -28.28 0.73 10.89
CA GLY A 89 -28.20 0.44 9.46
C GLY A 89 -26.79 0.45 8.87
N GLY A 90 -25.76 0.55 9.71
CA GLY A 90 -24.36 0.40 9.30
C GLY A 90 -23.69 1.68 8.80
N MET A 91 -22.40 1.53 8.50
CA MET A 91 -21.51 2.65 8.17
C MET A 91 -21.97 3.42 6.92
N LEU A 92 -22.56 2.73 5.93
CA LEU A 92 -23.03 3.36 4.70
C LEU A 92 -24.31 4.17 4.91
N ALA A 93 -25.26 3.64 5.70
CA ALA A 93 -26.49 4.36 6.04
C ALA A 93 -26.16 5.62 6.84
N MET A 94 -25.27 5.51 7.82
CA MET A 94 -24.80 6.63 8.63
C MET A 94 -24.04 7.67 7.79
N ALA A 95 -23.19 7.22 6.86
CA ALA A 95 -22.49 8.12 5.95
C ALA A 95 -23.45 8.93 5.07
N ARG A 96 -24.48 8.29 4.49
CA ARG A 96 -25.53 8.99 3.71
C ARG A 96 -26.27 10.01 4.56
N ARG A 97 -26.62 9.62 5.79
CA ARG A 97 -27.35 10.47 6.73
C ARG A 97 -26.57 11.71 7.15
N MET A 98 -25.26 11.57 7.33
CA MET A 98 -24.37 12.67 7.72
C MET A 98 -23.70 13.36 6.52
N ASN A 99 -24.06 12.98 5.29
CA ASN A 99 -23.41 13.43 4.06
C ASN A 99 -21.88 13.27 4.07
N LEU A 100 -21.38 12.18 4.64
CA LEU A 100 -19.96 11.85 4.72
C LEU A 100 -19.55 10.94 3.55
N CYS A 101 -18.36 11.18 3.00
CA CYS A 101 -17.77 10.35 1.96
C CYS A 101 -17.22 9.04 2.55
N THR A 102 -17.75 7.90 2.10
CA THR A 102 -17.18 6.58 2.43
C THR A 102 -15.95 6.27 1.60
N LYS A 103 -15.11 5.35 2.09
CA LYS A 103 -14.01 4.76 1.32
C LYS A 103 -14.48 4.21 -0.05
N TYR A 104 -15.73 3.74 -0.13
CA TYR A 104 -16.33 3.15 -1.33
C TYR A 104 -16.98 4.18 -2.26
N GLN A 105 -17.39 5.35 -1.79
CA GLN A 105 -17.85 6.47 -2.63
C GLN A 105 -16.73 7.13 -3.43
N ARG A 106 -15.45 6.78 -3.18
CA ARG A 106 -14.35 7.08 -4.10
C ARG A 106 -14.28 6.14 -5.30
N LYS A 107 -15.12 5.10 -5.39
CA LYS A 107 -15.37 4.47 -6.69
C LYS A 107 -16.27 5.41 -7.46
N ARG A 108 -15.63 6.24 -8.28
CA ARG A 108 -16.28 6.93 -9.39
C ARG A 108 -17.21 5.94 -10.11
N PRO A 109 -18.45 6.34 -10.47
CA PRO A 109 -19.38 5.46 -11.15
C PRO A 109 -18.71 4.78 -12.35
N ASP A 110 -19.09 3.55 -12.69
CA ASP A 110 -18.37 2.78 -13.74
C ASP A 110 -18.28 3.53 -15.09
N TYR A 111 -19.27 4.39 -15.39
CA TYR A 111 -19.30 5.24 -16.59
C TYR A 111 -18.43 6.51 -16.53
N TYR A 112 -18.02 6.94 -15.34
CA TYR A 112 -17.23 8.16 -15.14
C TYR A 112 -15.88 8.11 -15.89
N TRP A 113 -15.27 6.92 -15.97
CA TRP A 113 -14.01 6.73 -16.70
C TRP A 113 -14.20 6.53 -18.21
N HIS A 114 -15.45 6.38 -18.66
CA HIS A 114 -15.80 6.27 -20.08
C HIS A 114 -16.15 7.63 -20.70
N GLU A 115 -16.34 8.66 -19.87
CA GLU A 115 -16.51 10.03 -20.35
C GLU A 115 -15.23 10.50 -21.07
N PRO A 116 -15.34 10.96 -22.32
CA PRO A 116 -14.19 11.38 -23.10
C PRO A 116 -13.51 12.59 -22.42
N GLY A 117 -12.20 12.52 -22.22
CA GLY A 117 -11.42 13.62 -21.65
C GLY A 117 -11.31 13.61 -20.12
N VAL A 118 -12.13 12.84 -19.40
CA VAL A 118 -12.09 12.80 -17.92
C VAL A 118 -10.81 12.14 -17.41
N LEU A 119 -10.36 11.07 -18.07
CA LEU A 119 -9.10 10.44 -17.72
C LEU A 119 -7.90 11.37 -17.99
N GLU A 120 -7.91 12.05 -19.13
CA GLU A 120 -6.88 13.00 -19.53
C GLU A 120 -6.82 14.20 -18.57
N ALA A 121 -7.97 14.77 -18.21
CA ALA A 121 -8.07 15.88 -17.25
C ALA A 121 -7.56 15.50 -15.85
N GLU A 122 -7.76 14.25 -15.43
CA GLU A 122 -7.28 13.76 -14.14
C GLU A 122 -5.79 13.39 -14.13
N LEU A 123 -5.22 13.06 -15.30
CA LEU A 123 -3.79 12.83 -15.46
C LEU A 123 -3.01 14.14 -15.64
N GLN A 124 -3.67 15.20 -16.12
CA GLN A 124 -3.07 16.49 -16.40
C GLN A 124 -2.27 17.09 -15.23
N PRO A 125 -2.75 17.11 -13.97
CA PRO A 125 -1.98 17.64 -12.84
C PRO A 125 -0.68 16.86 -12.58
N PHE A 126 -0.69 15.56 -12.89
CA PHE A 126 0.50 14.72 -12.74
C PHE A 126 1.49 14.90 -13.88
N VAL A 127 1.02 15.22 -15.08
CA VAL A 127 1.85 15.59 -16.22
C VAL A 127 2.53 16.93 -15.94
N GLU A 128 1.79 17.91 -15.44
CA GLU A 128 2.32 19.23 -15.06
C GLU A 128 3.33 19.12 -13.92
N ALA A 129 3.03 18.33 -12.88
CA ALA A 129 3.97 18.04 -11.80
C ALA A 129 5.25 17.31 -12.28
N ALA A 130 5.18 16.61 -13.41
CA ALA A 130 6.33 15.97 -14.07
C ALA A 130 7.03 16.88 -15.09
N GLY A 131 6.66 18.16 -15.17
CA GLY A 131 7.26 19.15 -16.07
C GLY A 131 6.69 19.13 -17.49
N GLY A 132 5.48 18.60 -17.71
CA GLY A 132 4.77 18.66 -18.99
C GLY A 132 5.29 17.72 -20.08
N ALA A 133 6.44 17.09 -19.88
CA ALA A 133 7.15 16.37 -20.93
C ALA A 133 6.81 14.88 -21.05
N ARG A 134 6.07 14.30 -20.08
CA ARG A 134 5.75 12.87 -20.07
C ARG A 134 4.52 12.56 -19.23
N LEU A 135 3.90 11.42 -19.53
CA LEU A 135 2.90 10.82 -18.63
C LEU A 135 3.49 10.41 -17.27
N PRO A 136 2.65 10.37 -16.21
CA PRO A 136 3.05 9.89 -14.90
C PRO A 136 3.34 8.38 -14.90
N ARG A 137 4.27 7.97 -14.04
CA ARG A 137 4.62 6.56 -13.82
C ARG A 137 3.64 5.93 -12.84
N VAL A 138 3.52 4.60 -12.92
CA VAL A 138 2.74 3.81 -11.94
C VAL A 138 3.16 4.09 -10.50
N ALA A 139 4.46 4.29 -10.24
CA ALA A 139 4.96 4.63 -8.91
C ALA A 139 4.48 6.01 -8.41
N GLU A 140 4.37 6.99 -9.31
CA GLU A 140 3.90 8.35 -8.99
C GLU A 140 2.41 8.32 -8.64
N LEU A 141 1.60 7.59 -9.43
CA LEU A 141 0.18 7.39 -9.16
C LEU A 141 -0.06 6.58 -7.87
N ARG A 142 0.76 5.56 -7.60
CA ARG A 142 0.70 4.80 -6.34
C ARG A 142 1.09 5.64 -5.13
N LYS A 143 2.15 6.44 -5.22
CA LYS A 143 2.57 7.37 -4.15
C LYS A 143 1.48 8.40 -3.87
N ALA A 144 0.75 8.84 -4.90
CA ALA A 144 -0.40 9.71 -4.78
C ALA A 144 -1.70 8.99 -4.34
N GLN A 145 -1.64 7.69 -4.03
CA GLN A 145 -2.80 6.86 -3.69
C GLN A 145 -3.93 6.87 -4.73
N ARG A 146 -3.63 7.20 -6.00
CA ARG A 146 -4.56 7.21 -7.12
C ARG A 146 -4.52 5.90 -7.91
N ALA A 147 -4.81 4.78 -7.23
CA ALA A 147 -4.87 3.47 -7.87
C ALA A 147 -6.07 3.31 -8.82
N ASP A 148 -7.09 4.15 -8.65
CA ASP A 148 -8.24 4.29 -9.55
C ASP A 148 -7.82 4.68 -10.97
N LEU A 149 -6.87 5.62 -11.10
CA LEU A 149 -6.32 6.03 -12.39
C LEU A 149 -5.60 4.90 -13.13
N LEU A 150 -4.97 3.97 -12.41
CA LEU A 150 -4.34 2.80 -13.04
C LEU A 150 -5.37 1.89 -13.71
N GLY A 151 -6.53 1.69 -13.05
CA GLY A 151 -7.63 0.92 -13.61
C GLY A 151 -8.23 1.60 -14.84
N ALA A 152 -8.45 2.92 -14.75
CA ALA A 152 -8.99 3.72 -15.84
C ALA A 152 -8.05 3.76 -17.06
N VAL A 153 -6.73 3.92 -16.84
CA VAL A 153 -5.72 3.83 -17.90
C VAL A 153 -5.74 2.45 -18.58
N GLN A 154 -5.87 1.37 -17.80
CA GLN A 154 -5.95 0.02 -18.36
C GLN A 154 -7.20 -0.17 -19.22
N GLN A 155 -8.35 0.32 -18.76
CA GLN A 155 -9.62 0.28 -19.52
C GLN A 155 -9.55 1.13 -20.80
N ALA A 156 -8.79 2.22 -20.78
CA ALA A 156 -8.57 3.10 -21.93
C ALA A 156 -7.56 2.54 -22.97
N GLY A 157 -7.08 1.30 -22.82
CA GLY A 157 -6.09 0.68 -23.73
C GLY A 157 -4.64 0.78 -23.25
N GLY A 158 -4.42 1.22 -22.02
CA GLY A 158 -3.10 1.33 -21.40
C GLY A 158 -2.41 2.67 -21.62
N PHE A 159 -1.26 2.85 -20.97
CA PHE A 159 -0.50 4.11 -20.99
C PHE A 159 -0.06 4.53 -22.40
N GLU A 160 0.11 3.60 -23.33
CA GLU A 160 0.50 3.91 -24.71
C GLU A 160 -0.64 4.57 -25.48
N GLN A 161 -1.87 4.07 -25.34
CA GLN A 161 -3.04 4.65 -25.99
C GLN A 161 -3.33 6.04 -25.42
N VAL A 162 -3.24 6.20 -24.10
CA VAL A 162 -3.43 7.48 -23.41
C VAL A 162 -2.33 8.49 -23.79
N ALA A 163 -1.08 8.04 -23.95
CA ALA A 163 0.02 8.88 -24.42
C ALA A 163 -0.26 9.48 -25.80
N ARG A 164 -0.73 8.64 -26.73
CA ARG A 164 -1.11 9.07 -28.09
C ARG A 164 -2.24 10.09 -28.06
N ARG A 165 -3.26 9.89 -27.21
CA ARG A 165 -4.38 10.83 -27.05
C ARG A 165 -3.94 12.18 -26.52
N MET A 166 -2.98 12.20 -25.59
CA MET A 166 -2.47 13.44 -25.00
C MET A 166 -1.33 14.09 -25.80
N GLY A 167 -0.87 13.47 -26.91
CA GLY A 167 0.29 13.96 -27.66
C GLY A 167 1.61 13.91 -26.88
N LEU A 168 1.68 13.08 -25.84
CA LEU A 168 2.83 12.96 -24.95
C LEU A 168 3.60 11.67 -25.23
N PRO A 169 4.91 11.60 -24.95
CA PRO A 169 5.59 10.31 -24.93
C PRO A 169 5.00 9.43 -23.82
N PRO A 170 4.84 8.11 -24.05
CA PRO A 170 4.40 7.20 -23.00
C PRO A 170 5.36 7.30 -21.82
N PRO A 171 4.89 7.02 -20.58
CA PRO A 171 5.78 7.09 -19.44
C PRO A 171 6.95 6.16 -19.75
N SER A 172 8.16 6.72 -19.84
CA SER A 172 9.38 5.92 -20.00
C SER A 172 9.25 4.77 -19.02
N ARG A 173 9.21 3.52 -19.52
CA ARG A 173 9.18 2.32 -18.67
C ARG A 173 10.22 2.60 -17.60
N GLY A 174 9.78 2.89 -16.38
CA GLY A 174 10.72 3.26 -15.30
C GLY A 174 11.83 2.21 -15.28
N PRO A 175 13.07 2.57 -14.90
CA PRO A 175 14.22 1.68 -15.04
C PRO A 175 13.83 0.29 -14.55
N ALA A 176 13.74 -0.66 -15.48
CA ALA A 176 12.95 -1.88 -15.33
C ALA A 176 13.21 -2.57 -13.99
N ARG A 177 12.33 -2.28 -13.00
CA ARG A 177 12.38 -2.68 -11.59
C ARG A 177 13.73 -2.40 -10.92
N GLU A 178 13.85 -1.28 -10.21
CA GLU A 178 14.90 -1.02 -9.19
C GLU A 178 16.25 -1.68 -9.52
N ARG A 179 16.93 -1.12 -10.53
CA ARG A 179 18.20 -1.62 -11.06
C ARG A 179 19.29 -1.51 -10.00
N TYR A 180 19.47 -2.55 -9.22
CA TYR A 180 20.63 -2.64 -8.34
C TYR A 180 21.95 -2.57 -9.15
N PRO A 181 23.05 -2.08 -8.55
CA PRO A 181 24.38 -2.19 -9.15
C PRO A 181 24.73 -3.66 -9.42
N LEU A 182 25.73 -3.90 -10.28
CA LEU A 182 26.12 -5.26 -10.67
C LEU A 182 26.43 -6.14 -9.44
N ASP A 183 26.98 -5.54 -8.39
CA ASP A 183 27.32 -6.21 -7.12
C ASP A 183 26.15 -6.92 -6.47
N HIS A 184 24.93 -6.41 -6.59
CA HIS A 184 23.75 -7.06 -6.03
C HIS A 184 23.47 -8.42 -6.70
N TYR A 185 23.79 -8.55 -7.98
CA TYR A 185 23.63 -9.81 -8.73
C TYR A 185 24.85 -10.73 -8.60
N LYS A 186 25.96 -10.26 -8.00
CA LYS A 186 27.22 -11.00 -7.89
C LYS A 186 27.04 -12.33 -7.18
N ARG A 187 26.37 -12.34 -6.02
CA ARG A 187 26.14 -13.56 -5.23
C ARG A 187 25.39 -14.63 -6.04
N ASP A 188 24.30 -14.22 -6.69
CA ASP A 188 23.44 -15.12 -7.42
C ASP A 188 24.09 -15.61 -8.72
N LEU A 189 24.87 -14.76 -9.40
CA LEU A 189 25.69 -15.16 -10.54
C LEU A 189 26.80 -16.14 -10.13
N TYR A 190 27.47 -15.89 -8.99
CA TYR A 190 28.53 -16.77 -8.47
C TYR A 190 28.02 -18.15 -8.05
N ALA A 191 26.80 -18.22 -7.51
CA ALA A 191 26.15 -19.50 -7.18
C ALA A 191 25.90 -20.36 -8.42
N LEU A 192 25.71 -19.72 -9.58
CA LEU A 192 25.45 -20.39 -10.86
C LEU A 192 26.71 -20.56 -11.72
N CYS A 193 27.86 -20.02 -11.30
CA CYS A 193 29.13 -20.24 -11.97
C CYS A 193 29.55 -21.72 -11.88
N GLN A 194 30.13 -22.24 -12.96
CA GLN A 194 30.88 -23.50 -12.91
C GLN A 194 32.27 -23.25 -12.32
N ILE A 195 32.88 -24.27 -11.70
CA ILE A 195 34.27 -24.22 -11.27
C ILE A 195 35.08 -25.05 -12.28
N SER A 196 36.06 -24.41 -12.91
CA SER A 196 37.03 -25.05 -13.79
C SER A 196 37.91 -26.03 -13.00
N PRO A 197 38.49 -27.07 -13.63
CA PRO A 197 39.53 -27.90 -13.01
C PRO A 197 40.71 -27.09 -12.44
N SER A 198 40.94 -25.89 -12.96
CA SER A 198 41.93 -24.92 -12.48
C SER A 198 41.49 -24.10 -11.25
N GLY A 199 40.33 -24.39 -10.67
CA GLY A 199 39.75 -23.66 -9.53
C GLY A 199 39.09 -22.33 -9.88
N ARG A 200 39.11 -21.90 -11.15
CA ARG A 200 38.55 -20.62 -11.60
C ARG A 200 37.03 -20.71 -11.83
N ARG A 201 36.30 -19.65 -11.47
CA ARG A 201 34.85 -19.55 -11.74
C ARG A 201 34.59 -19.22 -13.21
N ILE A 202 33.68 -19.96 -13.84
CA ILE A 202 33.22 -19.78 -15.22
C ILE A 202 31.81 -19.20 -15.19
N MET A 203 31.61 -18.09 -15.89
CA MET A 203 30.34 -17.37 -16.02
C MET A 203 29.22 -18.29 -16.53
N PRO A 204 28.02 -18.31 -15.90
CA PRO A 204 26.90 -19.09 -16.39
C PRO A 204 26.46 -18.66 -17.79
N THR A 205 26.11 -19.62 -18.63
CA THR A 205 25.57 -19.34 -19.97
C THR A 205 24.12 -18.85 -19.89
N LYS A 206 23.69 -18.11 -20.92
CA LYS A 206 22.28 -17.70 -21.06
C LYS A 206 21.32 -18.89 -20.98
N LYS A 207 21.66 -20.01 -21.63
CA LYS A 207 20.84 -21.23 -21.62
C LYS A 207 20.65 -21.76 -20.19
N ARG A 208 21.73 -21.81 -19.40
CA ARG A 208 21.68 -22.26 -18.01
C ARG A 208 20.82 -21.35 -17.14
N LEU A 209 21.01 -20.03 -17.24
CA LEU A 209 20.18 -19.07 -16.49
C LEU A 209 18.69 -19.22 -16.81
N LEU A 210 18.35 -19.52 -18.08
CA LEU A 210 16.97 -19.79 -18.48
C LEU A 210 16.43 -21.11 -17.96
N GLN A 211 17.25 -22.18 -17.94
CA GLN A 211 16.87 -23.48 -17.37
C GLN A 211 16.58 -23.38 -15.86
N GLU A 212 17.32 -22.53 -15.14
CA GLU A 212 17.11 -22.24 -13.72
C GLU A 212 15.98 -21.21 -13.47
N GLY A 213 15.26 -20.78 -14.51
CA GLY A 213 14.19 -19.78 -14.40
C GLY A 213 14.65 -18.35 -14.07
N ARG A 214 15.97 -18.10 -14.03
CA ARG A 214 16.59 -16.82 -13.66
C ARG A 214 16.62 -15.82 -14.81
N THR A 215 15.44 -15.48 -15.33
CA THR A 215 15.26 -14.48 -16.40
C THR A 215 15.68 -13.06 -15.98
N ASP A 216 15.63 -12.79 -14.67
CA ASP A 216 16.12 -11.57 -14.01
C ASP A 216 17.62 -11.38 -14.24
N LEU A 217 18.43 -12.44 -14.08
CA LEU A 217 19.88 -12.40 -14.27
C LEU A 217 20.25 -12.21 -15.75
N VAL A 218 19.50 -12.82 -16.68
CA VAL A 218 19.71 -12.63 -18.12
C VAL A 218 19.46 -11.16 -18.52
N ALA A 219 18.40 -10.55 -17.99
CA ALA A 219 18.10 -9.15 -18.23
C ALA A 219 19.17 -8.23 -17.60
N ALA A 220 19.62 -8.54 -16.38
CA ALA A 220 20.69 -7.80 -15.70
C ALA A 220 22.00 -7.86 -16.49
N VAL A 221 22.43 -9.05 -16.92
CA VAL A 221 23.67 -9.23 -17.69
C VAL A 221 23.62 -8.49 -19.02
N SER A 222 22.50 -8.57 -19.73
CA SER A 222 22.32 -7.86 -21.01
C SER A 222 22.43 -6.34 -20.83
N ARG A 223 21.90 -5.81 -19.72
CA ARG A 223 21.99 -4.38 -19.37
C ARG A 223 23.42 -3.92 -19.11
N PHE A 224 24.23 -4.73 -18.44
CA PHE A 224 25.63 -4.39 -18.14
C PHE A 224 26.58 -4.64 -19.33
N GLY A 225 26.04 -4.80 -20.55
CA GLY A 225 26.81 -4.95 -21.78
C GLY A 225 27.13 -6.40 -22.16
N GLY A 226 26.38 -7.36 -21.62
CA GLY A 226 26.43 -8.76 -21.99
C GLY A 226 27.40 -9.60 -21.17
N PHE A 227 27.35 -10.91 -21.39
CA PHE A 227 28.03 -11.92 -20.57
C PHE A 227 29.55 -11.72 -20.50
N ARG A 228 30.20 -11.36 -21.62
CA ARG A 228 31.65 -11.10 -21.67
C ARG A 228 32.06 -9.92 -20.79
N LYS A 229 31.32 -8.81 -20.86
CA LYS A 229 31.62 -7.59 -20.12
C LYS A 229 31.37 -7.76 -18.63
N VAL A 230 30.26 -8.43 -18.28
CA VAL A 230 29.95 -8.77 -16.89
C VAL A 230 30.96 -9.74 -16.29
N ALA A 231 31.42 -10.73 -17.08
CA ALA A 231 32.43 -11.67 -16.61
C ALA A 231 33.74 -10.97 -16.24
N ALA A 232 34.20 -10.01 -17.07
CA ALA A 232 35.35 -9.18 -16.77
C ALA A 232 35.14 -8.30 -15.51
N GLN A 233 33.93 -7.75 -15.32
CA GLN A 233 33.60 -6.94 -14.15
C GLN A 233 33.48 -7.75 -12.85
N LEU A 234 33.18 -9.04 -12.93
CA LEU A 234 33.03 -9.94 -11.78
C LEU A 234 34.25 -10.83 -11.55
N ASP A 235 35.34 -10.63 -12.29
CA ASP A 235 36.55 -11.46 -12.26
C ASP A 235 36.25 -12.96 -12.40
N VAL A 236 35.42 -13.30 -13.39
CA VAL A 236 35.09 -14.69 -13.77
C VAL A 236 35.43 -14.95 -15.22
N ASN A 237 35.82 -16.18 -15.53
CA ASN A 237 36.14 -16.58 -16.90
C ASN A 237 34.86 -16.65 -17.75
N TYR A 238 34.94 -16.15 -18.99
CA TYR A 238 33.89 -16.29 -19.99
C TYR A 238 34.34 -17.23 -21.10
N GLU A 239 33.78 -18.44 -21.13
CA GLU A 239 34.02 -19.40 -22.19
C GLU A 239 32.87 -19.34 -23.21
N VAL A 240 33.20 -19.06 -24.46
CA VAL A 240 32.26 -19.17 -25.57
C VAL A 240 32.13 -20.64 -25.92
N GLN A 241 30.97 -21.25 -25.66
CA GLN A 241 30.69 -22.58 -26.19
C GLN A 241 30.70 -22.52 -27.72
N LYS A 242 31.75 -23.07 -28.34
CA LYS A 242 31.76 -23.28 -29.79
C LYS A 242 30.56 -24.15 -30.14
N ARG A 243 29.75 -23.72 -31.12
CA ARG A 243 28.67 -24.54 -31.69
C ARG A 243 29.30 -25.87 -32.12
N GLY A 244 28.90 -26.97 -31.48
CA GLY A 244 29.31 -28.30 -31.87
C GLY A 244 28.99 -28.53 -33.35
N ASN A 245 30.01 -28.92 -34.10
CA ASN A 245 29.92 -29.34 -35.49
C ASN A 245 28.91 -30.49 -35.56
N ARG A 246 27.79 -30.31 -36.28
CA ARG A 246 26.88 -31.43 -36.60
C ARG A 246 27.64 -32.34 -37.56
N GLN A 247 28.19 -33.43 -37.06
CA GLN A 247 28.66 -34.51 -37.93
C GLN A 247 27.44 -35.08 -38.65
N HIS A 248 27.36 -34.82 -39.95
CA HIS A 248 26.46 -35.53 -40.87
C HIS A 248 26.99 -36.97 -40.98
N THR A 249 26.36 -37.90 -40.28
CA THR A 249 26.43 -39.32 -40.61
C THR A 249 25.52 -39.56 -41.80
N HIS A 250 26.07 -39.70 -43.01
CA HIS A 250 25.39 -40.37 -44.10
C HIS A 250 25.68 -41.87 -43.97
N LEU A 251 24.60 -42.64 -43.82
CA LEU A 251 24.53 -44.05 -44.18
C LEU A 251 24.69 -44.20 -45.69
#